data_AF-A0A7Z9LGE3-F1
#
_entry.id   AF-A0A7Z9LGE3-F1
#
_cell.length_a   1.000
_cell.length_b   1.000
_cell.length_c   1.000
_cell.angle_alpha   90.00
_cell.angle_beta   90.00
_cell.angle_gamma   90.00
#
_symmetry.space_group_name_H-M   'P 1'
#
loop_
_entity.id
_entity.type
_entity.pdbx_description
1 polymer ?
#
loop_
_entity_poly.entity_id
_entity_poly.type
_entity_poly.pdbx_seq_one_letter_code
_entity_poly.pdbx_strand_id
1 'polypeptide(L)' 'MGTSPSEHSDLIFADIVIKGVVASTVRDAHVLDFITAVLSDGFAAFSETGQKTSLANLTTVSTLFTCNKVFKVMNSK' A
#
# COMPACT_ATOMS: atom_id res chain seq x y z
N MET A 1 -21.15 14.08 17.65
CA MET A 1 -20.76 13.99 16.24
C MET A 1 -19.51 13.14 16.22
N GLY A 2 -19.49 11.85 15.93
CA GLY A 2 -20.37 11.02 15.13
C GLY A 2 -19.44 10.24 14.20
N THR A 3 -18.83 9.16 14.68
CA THR A 3 -18.33 8.10 13.79
C THR A 3 -18.80 6.77 14.36
N SER A 4 -19.73 6.17 13.62
CA SER A 4 -20.17 4.79 13.79
C SER A 4 -18.96 3.86 13.54
N PRO A 5 -18.90 2.64 14.11
CA PRO A 5 -17.78 1.70 13.97
C PRO A 5 -17.49 1.15 12.55
N SER A 6 -17.90 1.84 11.49
CA SER A 6 -17.82 1.38 10.08
C SER A 6 -16.97 2.28 9.16
N GLU A 7 -16.17 3.21 9.68
CA GLU A 7 -15.28 4.03 8.85
C GLU A 7 -13.93 3.32 8.62
N HIS A 8 -13.88 2.46 7.60
CA HIS A 8 -12.62 1.85 7.17
C HIS A 8 -11.78 2.88 6.38
N SER A 9 -10.76 3.45 7.02
CA SER A 9 -9.79 4.40 6.44
C SER A 9 -8.51 3.73 5.92
N ASP A 10 -8.54 2.40 5.77
CA ASP A 10 -7.37 1.62 5.37
C ASP A 10 -7.39 1.40 3.85
N LEU A 11 -6.33 1.83 3.16
CA LEU A 11 -6.16 1.65 1.72
C LEU A 11 -4.98 0.70 1.43
N ILE A 12 -5.25 -0.34 0.63
CA ILE A 12 -4.26 -1.34 0.23
C ILE A 12 -3.97 -1.21 -1.27
N PHE A 13 -2.70 -1.04 -1.63
CA PHE A 13 -2.24 -0.76 -2.99
C PHE A 13 -1.47 -1.95 -3.60
N ALA A 14 -1.72 -2.22 -4.88
CA ALA A 14 -1.01 -3.21 -5.70
C ALA A 14 -0.92 -2.70 -7.15
N ASP A 15 0.12 -3.09 -7.92
CA ASP A 15 0.32 -2.59 -9.28
C ASP A 15 1.34 -3.37 -10.12
N ILE A 16 1.25 -3.26 -11.44
CA ILE A 16 2.12 -3.96 -12.40
C ILE A 16 3.34 -3.10 -12.79
N VAL A 17 3.33 -1.77 -12.57
CA VAL A 17 4.48 -0.88 -12.85
C VAL A 17 4.52 0.34 -11.90
N ILE A 18 5.43 0.37 -10.92
CA ILE A 18 5.76 1.58 -10.12
C ILE A 18 6.54 2.48 -11.07
N LYS A 19 5.78 3.22 -11.87
CA LYS A 19 6.21 4.43 -12.54
C LYS A 19 5.28 5.50 -12.04
N GLY A 20 5.71 6.27 -11.04
CA GLY A 20 5.04 7.51 -10.59
C GLY A 20 3.66 7.34 -9.96
N VAL A 21 2.69 6.78 -10.70
CA VAL A 21 1.26 6.75 -10.44
C VAL A 21 0.93 6.20 -9.05
N VAL A 22 1.31 4.96 -8.74
CA VAL A 22 1.05 4.39 -7.40
C VAL A 22 1.77 5.17 -6.31
N ALA A 23 3.01 5.59 -6.57
CA ALA A 23 3.77 6.33 -5.57
C ALA A 23 3.19 7.72 -5.30
N SER A 24 2.58 8.38 -6.29
CA SER A 24 1.82 9.61 -6.07
C SER A 24 0.50 9.32 -5.35
N THR A 25 -0.23 8.28 -5.73
CA THR A 25 -1.52 7.97 -5.09
C THR A 25 -1.35 7.53 -3.63
N VAL A 26 -0.30 6.76 -3.31
CA VAL A 26 0.03 6.40 -1.92
C VAL A 26 0.39 7.66 -1.11
N ARG A 27 1.11 8.61 -1.71
CA ARG A 27 1.43 9.88 -1.04
C ARG A 27 0.20 10.76 -0.86
N ASP A 28 -0.66 10.86 -1.86
CA ASP A 28 -1.93 11.60 -1.75
C ASP A 28 -2.81 10.99 -0.65
N ALA A 29 -2.91 9.66 -0.61
CA ALA A 29 -3.61 8.95 0.45
C ALA A 29 -3.01 9.22 1.84
N HIS A 30 -1.68 9.20 1.95
CA HIS A 30 -0.97 9.52 3.19
C HIS A 30 -1.23 10.97 3.64
N VAL A 31 -1.24 11.94 2.71
CA VAL A 31 -1.55 13.35 3.00
C VAL A 31 -3.00 13.56 3.43
N LEU A 32 -3.91 12.69 2.99
CA LEU A 32 -5.31 12.68 3.39
C LEU A 32 -5.58 11.86 4.67
N ASP A 33 -4.53 11.51 5.43
CA ASP A 33 -4.58 10.74 6.68
C ASP A 33 -5.15 9.31 6.55
N PHE A 34 -5.16 8.73 5.34
CA PHE A 34 -5.47 7.30 5.19
C PHE A 34 -4.34 6.45 5.75
N ILE A 35 -4.70 5.33 6.35
CA ILE A 35 -3.73 4.29 6.71
C ILE A 35 -3.42 3.49 5.44
N THR A 36 -2.16 3.52 5.02
CA THR A 36 -1.75 2.94 3.73
C THR A 36 -0.92 1.67 3.89
N ALA A 37 -1.24 0.68 3.07
CA ALA A 37 -0.48 -0.55 2.91
C ALA A 37 -0.17 -0.80 1.42
N VAL A 38 1.05 -1.25 1.11
CA VAL A 38 1.47 -1.61 -0.25
C VAL A 38 1.82 -3.10 -0.28
N LEU A 39 1.30 -3.83 -1.27
CA LEU A 39 1.61 -5.24 -1.47
C LEU A 39 2.98 -5.41 -2.13
N SER A 40 3.99 -5.81 -1.36
CA SER A 40 5.38 -5.97 -1.82
C SER A 40 5.54 -7.06 -2.87
N ASP A 41 4.70 -8.09 -2.83
CA ASP A 41 4.62 -9.21 -3.78
C ASP A 41 3.51 -9.05 -4.82
N GLY A 42 2.67 -8.03 -4.68
CA GLY A 42 1.66 -7.62 -5.66
C GLY A 42 2.18 -6.57 -6.62
N PHE A 43 3.51 -6.47 -6.75
CA PHE A 43 4.18 -5.37 -7.40
C PHE A 43 5.23 -5.82 -8.44
N ALA A 44 5.26 -5.21 -9.64
CA ALA A 44 6.27 -5.50 -10.66
C ALA A 44 6.90 -4.22 -11.26
N ALA A 45 8.17 -4.28 -11.65
CA ALA A 45 8.88 -3.18 -12.33
C ALA A 45 9.75 -3.71 -13.48
N PHE A 46 10.27 -2.81 -14.32
CA PHE A 46 11.14 -3.16 -15.45
C PHE A 46 12.49 -3.78 -15.04
N SER A 47 12.86 -3.71 -13.76
CA SER A 47 14.04 -4.37 -13.20
C SER A 47 13.85 -4.65 -11.71
N GLU A 48 14.51 -5.70 -11.20
CA GLU A 48 14.50 -6.02 -9.76
C GLU A 48 15.05 -4.87 -8.91
N THR A 49 16.13 -4.22 -9.38
CA THR A 49 16.71 -3.06 -8.68
C THR A 49 15.70 -1.93 -8.61
N GLY A 50 15.02 -1.61 -9.72
CA GLY A 50 13.98 -0.58 -9.75
C GLY A 50 12.81 -0.91 -8.84
N GLN A 51 12.42 -2.19 -8.78
CA GLN A 51 11.37 -2.68 -7.88
C GLN A 51 11.75 -2.47 -6.41
N LYS A 52 12.95 -2.91 -6.01
CA LYS A 52 13.46 -2.78 -4.63
C LYS A 52 13.59 -1.32 -4.20
N THR A 53 14.17 -0.47 -5.06
CA THR A 53 14.28 0.97 -4.78
C THR A 53 12.91 1.63 -4.61
N SER A 54 11.95 1.27 -5.47
CA SER A 54 10.60 1.82 -5.40
C SER A 54 9.87 1.43 -4.12
N LEU A 55 9.93 0.15 -3.73
CA LEU A 55 9.35 -0.33 -2.48
C LEU A 55 10.02 0.32 -1.26
N ALA A 56 11.35 0.44 -1.26
CA ALA A 56 12.08 1.10 -0.18
C ALA A 56 11.62 2.57 0.00
N ASN A 57 11.42 3.31 -1.09
CA ASN A 57 10.94 4.69 -1.03
C ASN A 57 9.55 4.81 -0.41
N LEU A 58 8.65 3.84 -0.67
CA LEU A 58 7.28 3.86 -0.14
C LEU A 58 7.20 3.55 1.35
N THR A 59 8.23 2.91 1.94
CA THR A 59 8.26 2.65 3.40
C THR A 59 8.24 3.92 4.25
N THR A 60 8.56 5.07 3.66
CA THR A 60 8.54 6.37 4.35
C THR A 60 7.13 6.90 4.61
N VAL A 61 6.13 6.42 3.85
CA VAL A 61 4.74 6.94 3.88
C VAL A 61 3.67 5.84 3.92
N SER A 62 4.07 4.56 3.87
CA SER A 62 3.17 3.40 3.84
C SER A 62 3.84 2.16 4.41
N THR A 63 3.05 1.20 4.90
CA THR A 63 3.56 -0.09 5.36
C THR A 63 3.62 -1.09 4.19
N LEU A 64 4.65 -1.96 4.15
CA LEU A 64 4.70 -3.06 3.18
C LEU A 64 4.09 -4.34 3.76
N PHE A 65 3.26 -5.01 2.96
CA PHE A 65 2.67 -6.31 3.26
C PHE A 65 2.82 -7.28 2.10
N THR A 66 2.73 -8.58 2.37
CA THR A 66 2.51 -9.58 1.31
C THR A 66 1.02 -9.84 1.13
N CYS A 67 0.61 -10.24 -0.07
CA CYS A 67 -0.75 -10.67 -0.38
C CYS A 67 -1.24 -11.70 0.63
N ASN A 68 -0.40 -12.69 0.96
CA ASN A 68 -0.72 -13.72 1.94
C ASN A 68 -0.92 -13.16 3.36
N LYS A 69 -0.11 -12.18 3.78
CA LYS A 69 -0.26 -11.57 5.11
C LYS A 69 -1.56 -10.77 5.19
N VAL A 70 -1.89 -9.98 4.18
CA VAL A 70 -3.16 -9.24 4.11
C VAL A 70 -4.34 -10.21 4.10
N PHE A 71 -4.29 -11.24 3.27
CA PHE A 71 -5.34 -12.26 3.19
C PHE A 71 -5.61 -12.91 4.56
N LYS A 72 -4.56 -13.27 5.30
CA LYS A 72 -4.69 -13.82 6.65
C LYS A 72 -5.32 -12.84 7.63
N VAL A 73 -4.91 -11.56 7.62
CA VAL A 73 -5.47 -10.53 8.52
C VAL A 73 -6.94 -10.32 8.22
N MET A 74 -7.33 -10.21 6.95
CA MET A 74 -8.72 -9.97 6.54
C MET A 74 -9.65 -11.16 6.80
N ASN A 75 -9.12 -12.38 6.81
CA ASN A 75 -9.89 -13.61 7.00
C ASN A 75 -9.78 -14.19 8.42
N SER A 76 -9.04 -13.56 9.31
CA SER A 76 -9.01 -13.96 10.72
C SER A 76 -10.31 -13.48 11.36
N LYS A 77 -11.21 -14.43 11.66
CA LYS A 77 -12.39 -14.19 12.51
C LYS A 77 -11.98 -13.74 13.90
#